data_AF-A0A645C9Y9-F1
#
_entry.id   AF-A0A645C9Y9-F1
#
_cell.length_a   1.000
_cell.length_b   1.000
_cell.length_c   1.000
_cell.angle_alpha   90.00
_cell.angle_beta   90.00
_cell.angle_gamma   90.00
#
_symmetry.space_group_name_H-M   'P 1'
#
loop_
_entity.id
_entity.type
_entity.pdbx_description
1 polymer ?
#
loop_
_entity_poly.entity_id
_entity_poly.type
_entity_poly.pdbx_seq_one_letter_code
_entity_poly.pdbx_strand_id
1 'polypeptide(L)'
;MTLPDHTDLVARNGKRYRIADSAAPIRAPEGNIIGAILVFRDVTEDCANRARLQEAVMLLEYAASLVRGASFRLQVKTREVTGSRDLGELWPVENGKLIAPERWVYGEDLAQFNRAFEEMVANGNADANCIDYRSVYYGEMRYYRLRATADRGDARKSGLVGVIQDVTEYNALTRNEKLLKECFERVFRETEPLDAIRQILEIIRAGVGAFGCYLLHLDLDRHTGRCVAEAHIGGDSSLFGPSRPPYKFDLFEPWLLLLKQHRMVMLPNAEDPAQLEQVGSRSAFWGGHHVKSLYCAGVWKDNQLWGDIGVVYLARRVRFSVHDVAFLRSASQLIGLILERKVSQAGLEVALKQAENSVRNEKRLKSCLSEIISNDI
;
A
#
# COMPACT_ATOMS: atom_id res chain seq x y z
N MET A 1 29.85 -27.78 44.76
CA MET A 1 29.25 -26.43 44.79
C MET A 1 29.89 -25.66 43.67
N THR A 2 29.13 -25.33 42.64
CA THR A 2 29.54 -24.39 41.59
C THR A 2 29.23 -22.97 42.07
N LEU A 3 30.11 -22.01 41.83
CA LEU A 3 29.79 -20.60 42.08
C LEU A 3 28.64 -20.14 41.16
N PRO A 4 27.89 -19.09 41.52
CA PRO A 4 26.87 -18.51 40.65
C PRO A 4 27.49 -18.05 39.32
N ASP A 5 26.71 -18.10 38.22
CA ASP A 5 27.12 -17.77 36.83
C ASP A 5 27.73 -16.36 36.64
N HIS A 6 27.74 -15.53 37.69
CA HIS A 6 28.22 -14.15 37.68
C HIS A 6 29.16 -13.86 38.86
N THR A 7 30.32 -14.52 38.87
CA THR A 7 31.37 -14.27 39.87
C THR A 7 32.54 -13.50 39.24
N ASP A 8 32.85 -12.33 39.82
CA ASP A 8 33.99 -11.50 39.43
C ASP A 8 35.17 -11.71 40.39
N LEU A 9 36.37 -11.96 39.86
CA LEU A 9 37.62 -11.90 40.61
C LEU A 9 38.19 -10.49 40.51
N VAL A 10 38.39 -9.83 41.66
CA VAL A 10 38.98 -8.49 41.73
C VAL A 10 40.46 -8.63 42.07
N ALA A 11 41.33 -8.29 41.12
CA ALA A 11 42.77 -8.29 41.34
C ALA A 11 43.19 -7.15 42.30
N ARG A 12 44.37 -7.27 42.92
CA ARG A 12 44.90 -6.28 43.87
C ARG A 12 45.04 -4.86 43.27
N ASN A 13 45.17 -4.75 41.95
CA ASN A 13 45.20 -3.49 41.21
C ASN A 13 43.80 -2.93 40.87
N GLY A 14 42.72 -3.55 41.37
CA GLY A 14 41.34 -3.15 41.12
C GLY A 14 40.74 -3.68 39.82
N LYS A 15 41.50 -4.35 38.95
CA LYS A 15 40.98 -4.91 37.69
C LYS A 15 40.06 -6.09 37.98
N ARG A 16 38.88 -6.10 37.34
CA ARG A 16 37.89 -7.16 37.46
C ARG A 16 38.05 -8.17 36.33
N TYR A 17 37.92 -9.44 36.68
CA TYR A 17 37.96 -10.55 35.75
C TYR A 17 36.71 -11.40 35.95
N ARG A 18 35.95 -11.65 34.89
CA ARG A 18 34.87 -12.63 34.93
C ARG A 18 35.53 -14.01 34.98
N ILE A 19 35.20 -14.81 35.98
CA ILE A 19 35.79 -16.14 36.14
C ILE A 19 34.73 -17.23 36.04
N ALA A 20 35.09 -18.33 35.37
CA ALA A 20 34.39 -19.60 35.50
C ALA A 20 35.21 -20.51 36.44
N ASP A 21 34.57 -21.17 37.39
CA ASP A 21 35.21 -22.07 38.35
C ASP A 21 34.91 -23.53 38.05
N SER A 22 35.88 -24.40 38.36
CA SER A 22 35.67 -25.84 38.47
C SER A 22 36.38 -26.36 39.69
N ALA A 23 35.64 -27.05 40.56
CA ALA A 23 36.13 -27.62 41.79
C ALA A 23 36.08 -29.14 41.73
N ALA A 24 37.21 -29.81 41.96
CA ALA A 24 37.27 -31.27 42.10
C ALA A 24 37.82 -31.65 43.48
N PRO A 25 37.15 -32.57 44.21
CA PRO A 25 37.64 -33.03 45.50
C PRO A 25 38.84 -33.96 45.32
N ILE A 26 39.85 -33.80 46.17
CA ILE A 26 40.99 -34.71 46.29
C ILE A 26 40.62 -35.75 47.35
N ARG A 27 40.65 -37.04 46.98
CA ARG A 27 40.25 -38.14 47.86
C ARG A 27 41.45 -39.00 48.25
N ALA A 28 41.48 -39.44 49.50
CA ALA A 28 42.40 -40.46 49.99
C ALA A 28 42.02 -41.86 49.43
N PRO A 29 42.91 -42.86 49.51
CA PRO A 29 42.61 -44.23 49.08
C PRO A 29 41.37 -44.82 49.75
N GLU A 30 41.06 -44.41 50.99
CA GLU A 30 39.88 -44.85 51.73
C GLU A 30 38.59 -44.10 51.34
N GLY A 31 38.64 -43.22 50.33
CA GLY A 31 37.49 -42.48 49.78
C GLY A 31 37.18 -41.13 50.46
N ASN A 32 37.81 -40.85 51.60
CA ASN A 32 37.66 -39.61 52.36
C ASN A 32 38.21 -38.40 51.59
N ILE A 33 37.51 -37.26 51.64
CA ILE A 33 37.97 -36.02 51.00
C ILE A 33 39.08 -35.40 51.87
N ILE A 34 40.28 -35.29 51.33
CA ILE A 34 41.46 -34.73 52.01
C ILE A 34 41.85 -33.35 51.48
N GLY A 35 41.23 -32.90 50.41
CA GLY A 35 41.44 -31.57 49.85
C GLY A 35 40.50 -31.27 48.69
N ALA A 36 40.69 -30.12 48.06
CA ALA A 36 40.00 -29.75 46.83
C ALA A 36 40.98 -29.01 45.91
N ILE A 37 40.87 -29.24 44.62
CA ILE A 37 41.49 -28.40 43.59
C ILE A 37 40.40 -27.50 43.00
N LEU A 38 40.69 -26.20 42.94
CA LEU A 38 39.81 -25.20 42.35
C LEU A 38 40.55 -24.53 41.20
N VAL A 39 39.96 -24.54 40.02
CA VAL A 39 40.51 -23.91 38.81
C VAL A 39 39.62 -22.73 38.44
N PHE A 40 40.21 -21.55 38.32
CA PHE A 40 39.55 -20.37 37.78
C PHE A 40 40.03 -20.11 36.37
N ARG A 41 39.10 -20.00 35.41
CA ARG A 41 39.37 -19.57 34.05
C ARG A 41 38.87 -18.15 33.86
N ASP A 42 39.74 -17.25 33.41
CA ASP A 42 39.33 -15.92 32.96
C ASP A 42 38.49 -16.06 31.69
N VAL A 43 37.24 -15.63 31.76
CA VAL A 43 36.24 -15.62 30.67
C VAL A 43 35.77 -14.20 30.37
N THR A 44 36.52 -13.19 30.79
CA THR A 44 36.14 -11.77 30.62
C THR A 44 35.91 -11.43 29.16
N GLU A 45 36.84 -11.83 28.29
CA GLU A 45 36.76 -11.57 26.85
C GLU A 45 35.65 -12.40 26.18
N ASP A 46 35.47 -13.67 26.56
CA ASP A 46 34.41 -14.53 26.06
C ASP A 46 33.02 -13.97 26.38
N CYS A 47 32.81 -13.52 27.62
CA CYS A 47 31.57 -12.87 28.03
C CYS A 47 31.34 -11.54 27.29
N ALA A 48 32.38 -10.73 27.09
CA ALA A 48 32.28 -9.49 26.35
C ALA A 48 31.94 -9.73 24.87
N ASN A 49 32.57 -10.71 24.24
CA ASN A 49 32.29 -11.09 22.85
C ASN A 49 30.88 -11.66 22.68
N ARG A 50 30.43 -12.50 23.63
CA ARG A 50 29.04 -12.99 23.66
C ARG A 50 28.03 -11.85 23.80
N ALA A 51 28.28 -10.89 24.69
CA ALA A 51 27.41 -9.73 24.87
C ALA A 51 27.33 -8.88 23.59
N ARG A 52 28.47 -8.60 22.93
CA ARG A 52 28.51 -7.87 21.65
C ARG A 52 27.74 -8.60 20.55
N LEU A 53 27.87 -9.93 20.46
CA LEU A 53 27.12 -10.73 19.48
C LEU A 53 25.61 -10.69 19.75
N GLN A 54 25.20 -10.79 21.02
CA GLN A 54 23.80 -10.69 21.40
C GLN A 54 23.22 -9.31 21.07
N GLU A 55 23.96 -8.24 21.36
CA GLU A 55 23.55 -6.88 21.02
C GLU A 55 23.41 -6.69 19.49
N ALA A 56 24.39 -7.17 18.72
CA ALA A 56 24.33 -7.11 17.26
C ALA A 56 23.13 -7.89 16.69
N VAL A 57 22.83 -9.08 17.23
CA VAL A 57 21.65 -9.86 16.83
C VAL A 57 20.36 -9.11 17.16
N MET A 58 20.23 -8.54 18.36
CA MET A 58 19.04 -7.76 18.73
C MET A 58 18.83 -6.54 17.83
N LEU A 59 19.90 -5.80 17.52
CA LEU A 59 19.83 -4.64 16.62
C LEU A 59 19.41 -5.06 15.21
N LEU A 60 19.92 -6.18 14.70
CA LEU A 60 19.55 -6.72 13.39
C LEU A 60 18.09 -7.19 13.36
N GLU A 61 17.63 -7.89 14.40
CA GLU A 61 16.22 -8.30 14.52
C GLU A 61 15.29 -7.08 14.56
N TYR A 62 15.64 -6.06 15.33
CA TYR A 62 14.87 -4.81 15.39
C TYR A 62 14.83 -4.11 14.04
N ALA A 63 15.98 -3.93 13.37
CA ALA A 63 16.06 -3.29 12.06
C ALA A 63 15.25 -4.05 10.99
N ALA A 64 15.28 -5.38 11.00
CA ALA A 64 14.49 -6.21 10.09
C ALA A 64 12.98 -6.05 10.33
N SER A 65 12.54 -6.00 11.60
CA SER A 65 11.13 -5.82 11.94
C SER A 65 10.55 -4.49 11.46
N LEU A 66 11.33 -3.40 11.50
CA LEU A 66 10.91 -2.08 11.03
C LEU A 66 10.54 -2.04 9.55
N VAL A 67 11.15 -2.92 8.75
CA VAL A 67 10.93 -3.00 7.30
C VAL A 67 10.00 -4.15 6.90
N ARG A 68 9.32 -4.78 7.88
CA ARG A 68 8.58 -6.05 7.71
C ARG A 68 9.41 -7.11 6.99
N GLY A 69 10.67 -7.20 7.41
CA GLY A 69 11.63 -8.15 6.88
C GLY A 69 12.04 -9.20 7.90
N ALA A 70 12.50 -10.33 7.41
CA ALA A 70 13.12 -11.37 8.21
C ALA A 70 14.43 -11.82 7.57
N SER A 71 15.45 -12.03 8.39
CA SER A 71 16.68 -12.66 7.94
C SER A 71 16.51 -14.18 7.93
N PHE A 72 17.21 -14.85 7.03
CA PHE A 72 17.20 -16.30 6.95
C PHE A 72 18.59 -16.85 6.62
N ARG A 73 18.80 -18.10 7.02
CA ARG A 73 19.85 -18.99 6.56
C ARG A 73 19.20 -20.27 6.07
N LEU A 74 19.41 -20.61 4.81
CA LEU A 74 18.84 -21.75 4.14
C LEU A 74 19.93 -22.74 3.76
N GLN A 75 19.76 -24.00 4.15
CA GLN A 75 20.52 -25.11 3.60
C GLN A 75 19.80 -25.65 2.36
N VAL A 76 20.36 -25.39 1.17
CA VAL A 76 19.65 -25.60 -0.10
C VAL A 76 19.26 -27.07 -0.31
N LYS A 77 20.15 -28.02 0.01
CA LYS A 77 19.92 -29.46 -0.20
C LYS A 77 18.87 -30.05 0.74
N THR A 78 18.90 -29.69 2.02
CA THR A 78 17.98 -30.23 3.04
C THR A 78 16.70 -29.40 3.18
N ARG A 79 16.70 -28.20 2.60
CA ARG A 79 15.67 -27.16 2.71
C ARG A 79 15.44 -26.66 4.13
N GLU A 80 16.36 -26.97 5.04
CA GLU A 80 16.32 -26.49 6.41
C GLU A 80 16.59 -24.99 6.43
N VAL A 81 15.70 -24.26 7.09
CA VAL A 81 15.77 -22.81 7.19
C VAL A 81 15.71 -22.40 8.65
N THR A 82 16.62 -21.51 9.01
CA THR A 82 16.60 -20.78 10.28
C THR A 82 16.57 -19.30 9.99
N GLY A 83 16.10 -18.48 10.91
CA GLY A 83 16.00 -17.05 10.68
C GLY A 83 15.59 -16.28 11.91
N SER A 84 15.39 -14.98 11.71
CA SER A 84 14.82 -14.11 12.73
C SER A 84 13.40 -14.52 13.09
N ARG A 85 12.93 -14.03 14.24
CA ARG A 85 11.61 -14.31 14.82
C ARG A 85 10.45 -14.33 13.81
N ASP A 86 10.39 -13.32 12.94
CA ASP A 86 9.23 -13.09 12.06
C ASP A 86 9.29 -13.88 10.74
N LEU A 87 10.32 -14.72 10.54
CA LEU A 87 10.49 -15.47 9.29
C LEU A 87 9.26 -16.31 8.92
N GLY A 88 8.65 -16.97 9.91
CA GLY A 88 7.47 -17.82 9.71
C GLY A 88 6.20 -17.07 9.31
N GLU A 89 6.17 -15.73 9.45
CA GLU A 89 5.06 -14.89 8.99
C GLU A 89 5.24 -14.40 7.55
N LEU A 90 6.47 -14.46 7.04
CA LEU A 90 6.86 -13.94 5.74
C LEU A 90 7.16 -15.04 4.72
N TRP A 91 7.73 -16.16 5.18
CA TRP A 91 8.11 -17.28 4.33
C TRP A 91 7.52 -18.58 4.88
N PRO A 92 6.71 -19.33 4.10
CA PRO A 92 6.11 -20.56 4.61
C PRO A 92 7.13 -21.64 4.98
N VAL A 93 7.17 -22.00 6.27
CA VAL A 93 8.05 -23.02 6.85
C VAL A 93 7.22 -24.06 7.61
N GLU A 94 7.45 -25.34 7.34
CA GLU A 94 6.88 -26.47 8.10
C GLU A 94 8.01 -27.26 8.75
N ASN A 95 7.97 -27.45 10.07
CA ASN A 95 8.99 -28.20 10.83
C ASN A 95 10.44 -27.76 10.56
N GLY A 96 10.66 -26.44 10.45
CA GLY A 96 11.99 -25.87 10.17
C GLY A 96 12.47 -26.04 8.73
N LYS A 97 11.60 -26.46 7.81
CA LYS A 97 11.91 -26.64 6.38
C LYS A 97 11.02 -25.79 5.49
N LEU A 98 11.61 -25.22 4.43
CA LEU A 98 10.84 -24.53 3.40
C LEU A 98 9.95 -25.51 2.66
N ILE A 99 8.66 -25.19 2.56
CA ILE A 99 7.70 -25.96 1.75
C ILE A 99 7.87 -25.64 0.26
N ALA A 100 7.40 -26.53 -0.60
CA ALA A 100 7.48 -26.43 -2.06
C ALA A 100 6.94 -25.07 -2.58
N PRO A 101 7.68 -24.33 -3.43
CA PRO A 101 7.26 -23.02 -3.96
C PRO A 101 5.87 -23.02 -4.59
N GLU A 102 5.46 -24.13 -5.20
CA GLU A 102 4.15 -24.32 -5.83
C GLU A 102 2.98 -24.15 -4.84
N ARG A 103 3.23 -24.31 -3.54
CA ARG A 103 2.22 -24.15 -2.48
C ARG A 103 1.99 -22.70 -2.08
N TRP A 104 2.90 -21.78 -2.39
CA TRP A 104 2.85 -20.42 -1.87
C TRP A 104 3.21 -19.32 -2.86
N VAL A 105 4.02 -19.60 -3.88
CA VAL A 105 4.25 -18.65 -4.99
C VAL A 105 3.00 -18.60 -5.85
N TYR A 106 2.57 -17.39 -6.20
CA TYR A 106 1.44 -17.19 -7.11
C TYR A 106 1.74 -17.83 -8.47
N GLY A 107 0.76 -18.53 -9.05
CA GLY A 107 1.00 -19.45 -10.18
C GLY A 107 1.70 -18.82 -11.40
N GLU A 108 1.39 -17.56 -11.71
CA GLU A 108 2.04 -16.81 -12.81
C GLU A 108 3.52 -16.49 -12.54
N ASP A 109 3.91 -16.35 -11.27
CA ASP A 109 5.27 -15.97 -10.88
C ASP A 109 6.17 -17.21 -10.71
N LEU A 110 5.59 -18.41 -10.59
CA LEU A 110 6.28 -19.65 -10.23
C LEU A 110 7.46 -19.97 -11.17
N ALA A 111 7.24 -19.87 -12.48
CA ALA A 111 8.28 -20.19 -13.47
C ALA A 111 9.46 -19.20 -13.41
N GLN A 112 9.17 -17.91 -13.17
CA GLN A 112 10.21 -16.88 -12.99
C GLN A 112 10.93 -17.05 -11.66
N PHE A 113 10.19 -17.31 -10.59
CA PHE A 113 10.71 -17.54 -9.25
C PHE A 113 11.72 -18.71 -9.25
N ASN A 114 11.33 -19.87 -9.80
CA ASN A 114 12.18 -21.06 -9.81
C ASN A 114 13.50 -20.81 -10.57
N ARG A 115 13.44 -20.18 -11.75
CA ARG A 115 14.65 -19.81 -12.50
C ARG A 115 15.57 -18.89 -11.70
N ALA A 116 15.02 -17.81 -11.15
CA ALA A 116 15.82 -16.84 -10.41
C ALA A 116 16.38 -17.43 -9.10
N PHE A 117 15.65 -18.34 -8.45
CA PHE A 117 16.10 -19.05 -7.26
C PHE A 117 17.24 -20.03 -7.58
N GLU A 118 17.15 -20.76 -8.68
CA GLU A 118 18.23 -21.63 -9.19
C GLU A 118 19.50 -20.82 -9.53
N GLU A 119 19.35 -19.69 -10.21
CA GLU A 119 20.46 -18.77 -10.50
C GLU A 119 21.12 -18.22 -9.23
N MET A 120 20.32 -17.89 -8.22
CA MET A 120 20.80 -17.42 -6.92
C MET A 120 21.63 -18.49 -6.20
N VAL A 121 21.14 -19.74 -6.20
CA VAL A 121 21.85 -20.90 -5.66
C VAL A 121 23.17 -21.16 -6.41
N ALA A 122 23.17 -21.01 -7.74
CA ALA A 122 24.33 -21.29 -8.58
C ALA A 122 25.42 -20.21 -8.48
N ASN A 123 25.04 -18.93 -8.48
CA ASN A 123 25.98 -17.82 -8.70
C ASN A 123 26.39 -17.07 -7.43
N GLY A 124 25.61 -17.15 -6.34
CA GLY A 124 26.00 -16.66 -5.01
C GLY A 124 26.37 -15.17 -4.85
N ASN A 125 26.29 -14.37 -5.91
CA ASN A 125 26.74 -12.97 -5.92
C ASN A 125 25.61 -12.03 -5.45
N ALA A 126 25.93 -11.12 -4.52
CA ALA A 126 24.95 -10.36 -3.74
C ALA A 126 24.35 -9.15 -4.49
N ASP A 127 25.05 -8.62 -5.50
CA ASP A 127 24.70 -7.30 -6.06
C ASP A 127 23.61 -7.33 -7.15
N ALA A 128 23.17 -8.52 -7.60
CA ALA A 128 22.18 -8.66 -8.68
C ALA A 128 20.99 -9.61 -8.39
N ASN A 129 20.97 -10.33 -7.26
CA ASN A 129 20.01 -11.43 -7.05
C ASN A 129 18.84 -11.01 -6.15
N CYS A 130 17.90 -10.27 -6.73
CA CYS A 130 16.64 -9.89 -6.11
C CYS A 130 15.50 -10.66 -6.78
N ILE A 131 14.71 -11.42 -6.01
CA ILE A 131 13.51 -12.08 -6.52
C ILE A 131 12.29 -11.38 -5.95
N ASP A 132 11.48 -10.80 -6.82
CA ASP A 132 10.17 -10.25 -6.46
C ASP A 132 9.10 -11.26 -6.88
N TYR A 133 8.17 -11.58 -5.98
CA TYR A 133 7.11 -12.55 -6.24
C TYR A 133 5.85 -12.25 -5.42
N ARG A 134 4.71 -12.78 -5.87
CA ARG A 134 3.42 -12.68 -5.19
C ARG A 134 3.10 -13.97 -4.45
N SER A 135 2.35 -13.86 -3.35
CA SER A 135 1.81 -15.01 -2.63
C SER A 135 0.45 -14.69 -2.03
N VAL A 136 -0.45 -15.67 -2.05
CA VAL A 136 -1.76 -15.66 -1.35
C VAL A 136 -1.79 -16.65 -0.19
N TYR A 137 -0.64 -17.20 0.22
CA TYR A 137 -0.56 -18.27 1.20
C TYR A 137 -1.15 -17.88 2.57
N TYR A 138 -0.95 -16.62 2.98
CA TYR A 138 -1.49 -16.07 4.23
C TYR A 138 -2.87 -15.41 4.05
N GLY A 139 -3.64 -15.84 3.04
CA GLY A 139 -5.03 -15.44 2.81
C GLY A 139 -5.21 -14.19 1.94
N GLU A 140 -4.39 -13.16 2.14
CA GLU A 140 -4.40 -11.94 1.32
C GLU A 140 -3.25 -11.95 0.30
N MET A 141 -3.43 -11.25 -0.82
CA MET A 141 -2.38 -11.08 -1.82
C MET A 141 -1.26 -10.18 -1.27
N ARG A 142 -0.05 -10.73 -1.16
CA ARG A 142 1.14 -10.03 -0.70
C ARG A 142 2.27 -10.11 -1.71
N TYR A 143 3.11 -9.09 -1.72
CA TYR A 143 4.28 -8.96 -2.58
C TYR A 143 5.52 -9.07 -1.72
N TYR A 144 6.39 -10.01 -2.07
CA TYR A 144 7.60 -10.29 -1.34
C TYR A 144 8.82 -10.00 -2.19
N ARG A 145 9.87 -9.53 -1.52
CA ARG A 145 11.20 -9.34 -2.09
C ARG A 145 12.18 -10.21 -1.33
N LEU A 146 12.86 -11.10 -2.04
CA LEU A 146 13.89 -11.99 -1.52
C LEU A 146 15.26 -11.55 -2.05
N ARG A 147 16.23 -11.36 -1.15
CA ARG A 147 17.63 -11.15 -1.50
C ARG A 147 18.49 -12.11 -0.70
N ALA A 148 19.39 -12.81 -1.35
CA ALA A 148 20.32 -13.70 -0.68
C ALA A 148 21.69 -13.73 -1.36
N THR A 149 22.70 -14.12 -0.60
CA THR A 149 24.04 -14.42 -1.07
C THR A 149 24.48 -15.80 -0.59
N ALA A 150 25.51 -16.36 -1.21
CA ALA A 150 26.09 -17.63 -0.78
C ALA A 150 26.66 -17.51 0.63
N ASP A 151 26.27 -18.44 1.48
CA ASP A 151 26.80 -18.59 2.83
C ASP A 151 28.18 -19.27 2.77
N ARG A 152 29.26 -18.47 2.73
CA ARG A 152 30.64 -18.97 2.60
C ARG A 152 31.23 -19.51 3.91
N GLY A 153 30.45 -19.59 4.99
CA GLY A 153 30.93 -20.00 6.31
C GLY A 153 31.29 -21.49 6.43
N ASP A 154 30.79 -22.35 5.56
CA ASP A 154 31.08 -23.79 5.55
C ASP A 154 31.23 -24.29 4.10
N ALA A 155 32.48 -24.47 3.64
CA ALA A 155 32.80 -24.87 2.26
C ALA A 155 32.18 -26.21 1.83
N ARG A 156 31.64 -27.01 2.75
CA ARG A 156 30.94 -28.28 2.44
C ARG A 156 29.42 -28.14 2.33
N LYS A 157 28.84 -26.98 2.64
CA LYS A 157 27.40 -26.75 2.65
C LYS A 157 27.03 -25.64 1.68
N SER A 158 26.34 -26.00 0.58
CA SER A 158 25.66 -25.03 -0.28
C SER A 158 24.52 -24.37 0.50
N GLY A 159 24.83 -23.28 1.19
CA GLY A 159 23.89 -22.49 1.98
C GLY A 159 23.65 -21.12 1.36
N LEU A 160 22.49 -20.54 1.65
CA LEU A 160 22.15 -19.15 1.34
C LEU A 160 21.89 -18.39 2.63
N VAL A 161 22.35 -17.15 2.70
CA VAL A 161 21.99 -16.21 3.77
C VAL A 161 21.39 -14.97 3.13
N GLY A 162 20.28 -14.48 3.68
CA GLY A 162 19.53 -13.42 3.03
C GLY A 162 18.45 -12.79 3.89
N VAL A 163 17.66 -11.94 3.25
CA VAL A 163 16.49 -11.26 3.81
C VAL A 163 15.30 -11.46 2.88
N ILE A 164 14.15 -11.78 3.47
CA ILE A 164 12.84 -11.68 2.84
C ILE A 164 12.12 -10.46 3.40
N GLN A 165 11.45 -9.70 2.54
CA GLN A 165 10.70 -8.52 2.94
C GLN A 165 9.29 -8.54 2.35
N ASP A 166 8.28 -8.21 3.15
CA ASP A 166 6.95 -7.87 2.64
C ASP A 166 6.96 -6.42 2.12
N VAL A 167 6.86 -6.26 0.81
CA VAL A 167 6.89 -4.97 0.10
C VAL A 167 5.50 -4.55 -0.38
N THR A 168 4.43 -5.17 0.13
CA THR A 168 3.04 -4.91 -0.30
C THR A 168 2.65 -3.45 -0.11
N GLU A 169 2.84 -2.90 1.10
CA GLU A 169 2.50 -1.50 1.42
C GLU A 169 3.35 -0.51 0.62
N TYR A 170 4.67 -0.77 0.52
CA TYR A 170 5.59 0.08 -0.24
C TYR A 170 5.26 0.13 -1.74
N ASN A 171 4.96 -1.02 -2.34
CA ASN A 171 4.55 -1.10 -3.74
C ASN A 171 3.22 -0.40 -3.99
N ALA A 172 2.25 -0.54 -3.08
CA ALA A 172 0.98 0.18 -3.16
C ALA A 172 1.18 1.70 -3.12
N LEU A 173 2.01 2.20 -2.19
CA LEU A 173 2.37 3.62 -2.11
C LEU A 173 3.00 4.13 -3.40
N THR A 174 4.03 3.44 -3.89
CA THR A 174 4.77 3.84 -5.10
C THR A 174 3.87 3.82 -6.35
N ARG A 175 2.98 2.82 -6.45
CA ARG A 175 1.98 2.74 -7.51
C ARG A 175 1.01 3.93 -7.43
N ASN A 176 0.47 4.21 -6.25
CA ASN A 176 -0.53 5.26 -6.05
C ASN A 176 0.05 6.64 -6.35
N GLU A 177 1.32 6.91 -5.98
CA GLU A 177 2.02 8.14 -6.34
C GLU A 177 2.14 8.31 -7.86
N LYS A 178 2.57 7.26 -8.58
CA LYS A 178 2.68 7.29 -10.04
C LYS A 178 1.34 7.55 -10.71
N LEU A 179 0.28 6.89 -10.26
CA LEU A 179 -1.07 7.07 -10.79
C LEU A 179 -1.59 8.48 -10.53
N LEU A 180 -1.37 9.05 -9.33
CA LEU A 180 -1.76 10.43 -9.04
C LEU A 180 -1.02 11.44 -9.90
N LYS A 181 0.28 11.22 -10.14
CA LYS A 181 1.05 12.04 -11.06
C LYS A 181 0.47 11.99 -12.48
N GLU A 182 0.13 10.79 -12.96
CA GLU A 182 -0.49 10.64 -14.28
C GLU A 182 -1.86 11.35 -14.36
N CYS A 183 -2.73 11.16 -13.36
CA CYS A 183 -3.99 11.87 -13.25
C CYS A 183 -3.78 13.39 -13.27
N PHE A 184 -2.82 13.90 -12.50
CA PHE A 184 -2.49 15.32 -12.44
C PHE A 184 -2.04 15.84 -13.81
N GLU A 185 -1.15 15.12 -14.51
CA GLU A 185 -0.70 15.52 -15.84
C GLU A 185 -1.86 15.61 -16.85
N ARG A 186 -2.90 14.76 -16.74
CA ARG A 186 -4.11 14.87 -17.57
C ARG A 186 -4.90 16.15 -17.33
N VAL A 187 -4.94 16.64 -16.09
CA VAL A 187 -5.62 17.90 -15.74
C VAL A 187 -5.08 19.11 -16.52
N PHE A 188 -3.78 19.13 -16.83
CA PHE A 188 -3.15 20.27 -17.49
C PHE A 188 -3.10 20.15 -19.01
N ARG A 189 -3.05 18.93 -19.56
CA ARG A 189 -2.91 18.71 -21.00
C ARG A 189 -4.23 18.82 -21.76
N GLU A 190 -5.35 18.45 -21.14
CA GLU A 190 -6.63 18.38 -21.83
C GLU A 190 -7.36 19.72 -21.82
N THR A 191 -7.85 20.15 -22.98
CA THR A 191 -8.68 21.35 -23.13
C THR A 191 -10.15 21.09 -22.79
N GLU A 192 -10.63 19.86 -22.98
CA GLU A 192 -12.02 19.46 -22.70
C GLU A 192 -12.15 18.75 -21.34
N PRO A 193 -12.84 19.34 -20.34
CA PRO A 193 -12.89 18.80 -18.99
C PRO A 193 -13.52 17.41 -18.87
N LEU A 194 -14.50 17.08 -19.73
CA LEU A 194 -15.16 15.78 -19.67
C LEU A 194 -14.25 14.65 -20.17
N ASP A 195 -13.41 14.92 -21.15
CA ASP A 195 -12.45 13.93 -21.66
C ASP A 195 -11.30 13.74 -20.68
N ALA A 196 -10.84 14.82 -20.02
CA ALA A 196 -9.91 14.72 -18.90
C ALA A 196 -10.45 13.84 -17.78
N ILE A 197 -11.71 14.05 -17.38
CA ILE A 197 -12.38 13.24 -16.36
C ILE A 197 -12.45 11.77 -16.79
N ARG A 198 -12.88 11.46 -18.02
CA ARG A 198 -12.95 10.07 -18.52
C ARG A 198 -11.60 9.38 -18.48
N GLN A 199 -10.53 10.05 -18.89
CA GLN A 199 -9.17 9.51 -18.83
C GLN A 199 -8.71 9.27 -17.39
N ILE A 200 -9.01 10.19 -16.48
CA ILE A 200 -8.71 10.02 -15.04
C ILE A 200 -9.48 8.83 -14.47
N LEU A 201 -10.76 8.68 -14.80
CA LEU A 201 -11.55 7.53 -14.37
C LEU A 201 -10.94 6.21 -14.88
N GLU A 202 -10.42 6.19 -16.12
CA GLU A 202 -9.74 5.02 -16.67
C GLU A 202 -8.40 4.72 -15.96
N ILE A 203 -7.59 5.74 -15.66
CA ILE A 203 -6.35 5.59 -14.88
C ILE A 203 -6.67 5.01 -13.50
N ILE A 204 -7.70 5.52 -12.82
CA ILE A 204 -8.13 5.02 -11.51
C ILE A 204 -8.61 3.57 -11.66
N ARG A 205 -9.50 3.29 -12.62
CA ARG A 205 -10.06 1.96 -12.87
C ARG A 205 -8.95 0.92 -13.08
N ALA A 206 -8.05 1.18 -14.02
CA ALA A 206 -6.89 0.32 -14.29
C ALA A 206 -5.96 0.25 -13.07
N GLY A 207 -5.74 1.40 -12.42
CA GLY A 207 -4.91 1.61 -11.25
C GLY A 207 -5.36 0.90 -9.99
N VAL A 208 -6.64 0.54 -9.85
CA VAL A 208 -7.13 -0.32 -8.75
C VAL A 208 -7.63 -1.68 -9.24
N GLY A 209 -7.50 -1.95 -10.55
CA GLY A 209 -8.00 -3.18 -11.18
C GLY A 209 -9.52 -3.36 -11.08
N ALA A 210 -10.28 -2.25 -11.07
CA ALA A 210 -11.72 -2.26 -11.00
C ALA A 210 -12.35 -2.64 -12.36
N PHE A 211 -13.57 -3.15 -12.30
CA PHE A 211 -14.39 -3.34 -13.50
C PHE A 211 -14.79 -1.98 -14.09
N GLY A 212 -15.25 -1.07 -13.24
CA GLY A 212 -15.68 0.26 -13.63
C GLY A 212 -15.32 1.33 -12.61
N CYS A 213 -15.16 2.56 -13.09
CA CYS A 213 -14.99 3.77 -12.31
C CYS A 213 -15.94 4.83 -12.87
N TYR A 214 -16.71 5.49 -12.00
CA TYR A 214 -17.75 6.42 -12.42
C TYR A 214 -17.67 7.73 -11.64
N LEU A 215 -18.23 8.78 -12.23
CA LEU A 215 -18.48 10.07 -11.58
C LEU A 215 -19.97 10.37 -11.63
N LEU A 216 -20.61 10.51 -10.47
CA LEU A 216 -21.99 10.98 -10.35
C LEU A 216 -22.01 12.44 -9.91
N HIS A 217 -22.94 13.20 -10.48
CA HIS A 217 -23.31 14.52 -10.00
C HIS A 217 -24.58 14.43 -9.16
N LEU A 218 -24.60 15.11 -8.03
CA LEU A 218 -25.72 15.15 -7.10
C LEU A 218 -26.28 16.58 -7.05
N ASP A 219 -27.53 16.73 -7.48
CA ASP A 219 -28.31 17.94 -7.30
C ASP A 219 -29.07 17.83 -5.97
N LEU A 220 -28.56 18.49 -4.95
CA LEU A 220 -29.11 18.45 -3.59
C LEU A 220 -30.38 19.28 -3.44
N ASP A 221 -30.68 20.21 -4.35
CA ASP A 221 -31.92 21.00 -4.31
C ASP A 221 -33.07 20.22 -4.94
N ARG A 222 -32.78 19.50 -6.02
CA ARG A 222 -33.77 18.66 -6.74
C ARG A 222 -33.84 17.23 -6.20
N HIS A 223 -32.94 16.86 -5.30
CA HIS A 223 -32.74 15.49 -4.80
C HIS A 223 -32.59 14.48 -5.94
N THR A 224 -31.77 14.82 -6.94
CA THR A 224 -31.51 13.97 -8.10
C THR A 224 -30.04 13.72 -8.32
N GLY A 225 -29.68 12.50 -8.71
CA GLY A 225 -28.33 12.14 -9.10
C GLY A 225 -28.27 11.71 -10.57
N ARG A 226 -27.15 11.96 -11.23
CA ARG A 226 -26.92 11.50 -12.61
C ARG A 226 -25.47 11.09 -12.83
N CYS A 227 -25.25 10.10 -13.69
CA CYS A 227 -23.90 9.77 -14.14
C CYS A 227 -23.40 10.86 -15.09
N VAL A 228 -22.19 11.35 -14.86
CA VAL A 228 -21.51 12.36 -15.68
C VAL A 228 -20.52 11.69 -16.63
N ALA A 229 -19.77 10.72 -16.10
CA ALA A 229 -18.79 9.96 -16.85
C ALA A 229 -18.60 8.58 -16.21
N GLU A 230 -18.27 7.60 -17.03
CA GLU A 230 -17.95 6.23 -16.62
C GLU A 230 -16.81 5.72 -17.49
N ALA A 231 -15.90 4.97 -16.89
CA ALA A 231 -14.87 4.19 -17.54
C ALA A 231 -14.99 2.73 -17.08
N HIS A 232 -15.04 1.77 -17.99
CA HIS A 232 -15.28 0.38 -17.65
C HIS A 232 -14.66 -0.60 -18.65
N ILE A 233 -14.49 -1.85 -18.23
CA ILE A 233 -14.03 -2.94 -19.09
C ILE A 233 -15.15 -3.34 -20.05
N GLY A 234 -14.82 -3.54 -21.33
CA GLY A 234 -15.70 -4.23 -22.28
C GLY A 234 -16.83 -3.39 -22.89
N GLY A 235 -16.50 -2.26 -23.51
CA GLY A 235 -17.29 -1.55 -24.55
C GLY A 235 -18.73 -1.19 -24.18
N ASP A 236 -19.65 -2.16 -24.28
CA ASP A 236 -21.08 -2.01 -24.01
C ASP A 236 -21.48 -2.35 -22.55
N SER A 237 -20.53 -2.76 -21.71
CA SER A 237 -20.79 -3.22 -20.33
C SER A 237 -20.97 -2.08 -19.31
N SER A 238 -21.63 -0.99 -19.69
CA SER A 238 -21.82 0.20 -18.85
C SER A 238 -22.81 -0.07 -17.72
N LEU A 239 -22.46 0.32 -16.48
CA LEU A 239 -23.37 0.19 -15.32
C LEU A 239 -24.50 1.22 -15.38
N PHE A 240 -24.20 2.43 -15.88
CA PHE A 240 -25.16 3.54 -15.88
C PHE A 240 -25.85 3.73 -17.23
N GLY A 241 -25.20 3.37 -18.34
CA GLY A 241 -25.67 3.55 -19.71
C GLY A 241 -25.62 5.01 -20.19
N PRO A 242 -25.58 5.26 -21.52
CA PRO A 242 -25.44 6.61 -22.08
C PRO A 242 -26.66 7.53 -21.86
N SER A 243 -27.81 6.99 -21.46
CA SER A 243 -29.08 7.73 -21.45
C SER A 243 -29.95 7.47 -20.22
N ARG A 244 -29.38 7.09 -19.07
CA ARG A 244 -30.20 6.93 -17.85
C ARG A 244 -30.70 8.30 -17.38
N PRO A 245 -32.02 8.45 -17.14
CA PRO A 245 -32.55 9.66 -16.53
C PRO A 245 -31.98 9.85 -15.12
N PRO A 246 -31.95 11.08 -14.60
CA PRO A 246 -31.57 11.31 -13.22
C PRO A 246 -32.40 10.46 -12.27
N TYR A 247 -31.74 9.79 -11.33
CA TYR A 247 -32.42 9.03 -10.28
C TYR A 247 -32.74 9.95 -9.11
N LYS A 248 -33.82 9.68 -8.39
CA LYS A 248 -34.19 10.40 -7.17
C LYS A 248 -33.58 9.74 -5.94
N PHE A 249 -33.31 10.53 -4.91
CA PHE A 249 -32.85 10.03 -3.61
C PHE A 249 -33.43 10.88 -2.47
N ASP A 250 -33.33 10.39 -1.23
CA ASP A 250 -33.68 11.15 -0.03
C ASP A 250 -32.44 11.84 0.60
N LEU A 251 -32.61 12.95 1.32
CA LEU A 251 -31.49 13.66 1.97
C LEU A 251 -30.89 12.91 3.16
N PHE A 252 -31.61 11.93 3.71
CA PHE A 252 -31.22 11.09 4.85
C PHE A 252 -30.70 9.72 4.43
N GLU A 253 -30.38 9.53 3.15
CA GLU A 253 -29.74 8.31 2.67
C GLU A 253 -28.40 8.05 3.39
N PRO A 254 -28.13 6.81 3.87
CA PRO A 254 -26.91 6.49 4.60
C PRO A 254 -25.63 6.83 3.83
N TRP A 255 -25.59 6.55 2.52
CA TRP A 255 -24.44 6.88 1.68
C TRP A 255 -24.22 8.39 1.61
N LEU A 256 -25.28 9.18 1.51
CA LEU A 256 -25.19 10.64 1.41
C LEU A 256 -24.70 11.25 2.72
N LEU A 257 -25.19 10.74 3.86
CA LEU A 257 -24.76 11.17 5.18
C LEU A 257 -23.28 10.86 5.42
N LEU A 258 -22.81 9.67 5.02
CA LEU A 258 -21.39 9.32 5.07
C LEU A 258 -20.54 10.31 4.25
N LEU A 259 -20.94 10.55 3.00
CA LEU A 259 -20.21 11.46 2.12
C LEU A 259 -20.17 12.89 2.67
N LYS A 260 -21.29 13.42 3.18
CA LYS A 260 -21.36 14.75 3.84
C LYS A 260 -20.43 14.87 5.06
N GLN A 261 -20.13 13.76 5.73
CA GLN A 261 -19.17 13.71 6.84
C GLN A 261 -17.72 13.50 6.37
N HIS A 262 -17.43 13.65 5.08
CA HIS A 262 -16.13 13.33 4.47
C HIS A 262 -15.71 11.86 4.66
N ARG A 263 -16.66 10.96 4.91
CA ARG A 263 -16.43 9.52 5.02
C ARG A 263 -16.75 8.86 3.69
N MET A 264 -16.02 7.81 3.37
CA MET A 264 -16.23 7.03 2.16
C MET A 264 -17.28 5.95 2.39
N VAL A 265 -18.02 5.63 1.33
CA VAL A 265 -18.87 4.44 1.29
C VAL A 265 -17.96 3.27 0.93
N MET A 266 -17.93 2.22 1.76
CA MET A 266 -17.00 1.10 1.58
C MET A 266 -17.73 -0.22 1.80
N LEU A 267 -17.90 -0.98 0.72
CA LEU A 267 -18.51 -2.30 0.70
C LEU A 267 -17.47 -3.30 0.16
N PRO A 268 -16.51 -3.75 0.97
CA PRO A 268 -15.61 -4.85 0.59
C PRO A 268 -16.38 -6.14 0.23
N ASN A 269 -17.56 -6.35 0.81
CA ASN A 269 -18.49 -7.38 0.40
C ASN A 269 -19.88 -6.77 0.18
N ALA A 270 -20.21 -6.45 -1.06
CA ALA A 270 -21.51 -5.88 -1.43
C ALA A 270 -22.66 -6.92 -1.45
N GLU A 271 -22.39 -8.17 -1.08
CA GLU A 271 -23.41 -9.20 -0.86
C GLU A 271 -23.78 -9.36 0.62
N ASP A 272 -23.05 -8.69 1.51
CA ASP A 272 -23.33 -8.65 2.95
C ASP A 272 -24.45 -7.63 3.23
N PRO A 273 -25.61 -8.07 3.77
CA PRO A 273 -26.73 -7.18 4.09
C PRO A 273 -26.33 -6.00 4.98
N ALA A 274 -25.45 -6.21 5.96
CA ALA A 274 -25.02 -5.16 6.88
C ALA A 274 -24.20 -4.07 6.17
N GLN A 275 -23.46 -4.44 5.11
CA GLN A 275 -22.72 -3.47 4.30
C GLN A 275 -23.61 -2.78 3.28
N LEU A 276 -24.60 -3.49 2.73
CA LEU A 276 -25.59 -2.95 1.80
C LEU A 276 -26.46 -1.84 2.42
N GLU A 277 -26.67 -1.85 3.74
CA GLU A 277 -27.35 -0.74 4.43
C GLU A 277 -26.67 0.61 4.18
N GLN A 278 -25.33 0.64 4.01
CA GLN A 278 -24.60 1.88 3.72
C GLN A 278 -25.02 2.53 2.41
N VAL A 279 -25.53 1.78 1.43
CA VAL A 279 -25.98 2.31 0.12
C VAL A 279 -27.48 2.58 0.07
N GLY A 280 -28.23 2.32 1.15
CA GLY A 280 -29.64 2.67 1.30
C GLY A 280 -30.51 2.22 0.12
N SER A 281 -31.25 3.16 -0.47
CA SER A 281 -32.15 2.89 -1.61
C SER A 281 -31.43 2.38 -2.86
N ARG A 282 -30.11 2.58 -2.96
CA ARG A 282 -29.29 2.10 -4.09
C ARG A 282 -28.89 0.63 -3.97
N SER A 283 -29.19 -0.04 -2.86
CA SER A 283 -28.85 -1.46 -2.65
C SER A 283 -29.38 -2.38 -3.76
N ALA A 284 -30.64 -2.20 -4.19
CA ALA A 284 -31.24 -2.96 -5.27
C ALA A 284 -30.52 -2.74 -6.62
N PHE A 285 -30.05 -1.52 -6.89
CA PHE A 285 -29.29 -1.20 -8.09
C PHE A 285 -27.97 -1.98 -8.13
N TRP A 286 -27.18 -1.93 -7.05
CA TRP A 286 -25.90 -2.63 -6.97
C TRP A 286 -26.07 -4.15 -6.96
N GLY A 287 -27.09 -4.67 -6.27
CA GLY A 287 -27.44 -6.09 -6.28
C GLY A 287 -27.84 -6.59 -7.66
N GLY A 288 -28.64 -5.82 -8.41
CA GLY A 288 -29.08 -6.16 -9.77
C GLY A 288 -27.93 -6.21 -10.80
N HIS A 289 -26.84 -5.47 -10.56
CA HIS A 289 -25.61 -5.53 -11.37
C HIS A 289 -24.59 -6.55 -10.85
N HIS A 290 -24.95 -7.37 -9.85
CA HIS A 290 -24.08 -8.38 -9.24
C HIS A 290 -22.74 -7.83 -8.72
N VAL A 291 -22.76 -6.63 -8.16
CA VAL A 291 -21.57 -6.01 -7.57
C VAL A 291 -21.06 -6.84 -6.40
N LYS A 292 -19.76 -7.14 -6.40
CA LYS A 292 -19.06 -7.87 -5.34
C LYS A 292 -18.38 -6.93 -4.35
N SER A 293 -17.86 -5.79 -4.83
CA SER A 293 -17.34 -4.72 -3.99
C SER A 293 -17.56 -3.33 -4.60
N LEU A 294 -17.75 -2.34 -3.74
CA LEU A 294 -17.98 -0.95 -4.10
C LEU A 294 -17.24 0.00 -3.14
N TYR A 295 -16.58 1.01 -3.68
CA TYR A 295 -15.97 2.09 -2.90
C TYR A 295 -16.30 3.44 -3.53
N CYS A 296 -16.82 4.37 -2.73
CA CYS A 296 -17.16 5.72 -3.21
C CYS A 296 -16.55 6.80 -2.32
N ALA A 297 -15.99 7.83 -2.96
CA ALA A 297 -15.52 9.05 -2.32
C ALA A 297 -16.33 10.26 -2.78
N GLY A 298 -16.64 11.16 -1.86
CA GLY A 298 -17.36 12.39 -2.18
C GLY A 298 -16.45 13.33 -2.98
N VAL A 299 -16.98 13.90 -4.05
CA VAL A 299 -16.36 14.94 -4.87
C VAL A 299 -16.89 16.28 -4.40
N TRP A 300 -15.97 17.18 -4.07
CA TRP A 300 -16.28 18.47 -3.48
C TRP A 300 -15.89 19.58 -4.44
N LYS A 301 -16.72 20.62 -4.46
CA LYS A 301 -16.51 21.84 -5.23
C LYS A 301 -16.99 23.01 -4.40
N ASP A 302 -16.18 24.06 -4.24
CA ASP A 302 -16.54 25.23 -3.44
C ASP A 302 -16.97 24.85 -2.00
N ASN A 303 -16.31 23.83 -1.43
CA ASN A 303 -16.61 23.23 -0.13
C ASN A 303 -18.02 22.63 0.01
N GLN A 304 -18.73 22.40 -1.11
CA GLN A 304 -20.01 21.70 -1.17
C GLN A 304 -19.86 20.35 -1.84
N LEU A 305 -20.65 19.36 -1.39
CA LEU A 305 -20.67 18.03 -2.00
C LEU A 305 -21.32 18.13 -3.38
N TRP A 306 -20.50 18.06 -4.42
CA TRP A 306 -20.93 18.13 -5.82
C TRP A 306 -21.39 16.78 -6.35
N GLY A 307 -20.79 15.70 -5.85
CA GLY A 307 -20.99 14.38 -6.39
C GLY A 307 -20.23 13.28 -5.66
N ASP A 308 -20.12 12.12 -6.30
CA ASP A 308 -19.28 11.03 -5.83
C ASP A 308 -18.56 10.35 -7.00
N ILE A 309 -17.31 9.95 -6.74
CA ILE A 309 -16.56 9.03 -7.58
C ILE A 309 -16.63 7.65 -6.96
N GLY A 310 -16.96 6.64 -7.77
CA GLY A 310 -17.04 5.27 -7.29
C GLY A 310 -16.31 4.27 -8.17
N VAL A 311 -15.75 3.24 -7.55
CA VAL A 311 -15.11 2.11 -8.22
C VAL A 311 -15.84 0.81 -7.88
N VAL A 312 -16.05 -0.03 -8.89
CA VAL A 312 -16.93 -1.19 -8.84
C VAL A 312 -16.19 -2.45 -9.27
N TYR A 313 -16.43 -3.54 -8.55
CA TYR A 313 -15.90 -4.87 -8.87
C TYR A 313 -17.04 -5.87 -9.05
N LEU A 314 -17.07 -6.55 -10.20
CA LEU A 314 -18.08 -7.57 -10.52
C LEU A 314 -17.53 -9.00 -10.42
N ALA A 315 -16.24 -9.20 -10.72
CA ALA A 315 -15.64 -10.53 -10.80
C ALA A 315 -15.20 -11.10 -9.43
N ARG A 316 -14.82 -10.24 -8.48
CA ARG A 316 -14.28 -10.66 -7.19
C ARG A 316 -14.55 -9.63 -6.09
N ARG A 317 -14.51 -10.09 -4.84
CA ARG A 317 -14.46 -9.22 -3.67
C ARG A 317 -13.06 -8.63 -3.53
N VAL A 318 -12.97 -7.36 -3.19
CA VAL A 318 -11.72 -6.63 -3.00
C VAL A 318 -11.80 -5.83 -1.72
N ARG A 319 -10.78 -5.94 -0.87
CA ARG A 319 -10.60 -5.12 0.32
C ARG A 319 -9.58 -4.02 0.04
N PHE A 320 -9.99 -2.76 0.14
CA PHE A 320 -9.07 -1.63 -0.02
C PHE A 320 -8.12 -1.56 1.17
N SER A 321 -6.83 -1.36 0.89
CA SER A 321 -5.85 -0.97 1.89
C SER A 321 -6.06 0.51 2.30
N VAL A 322 -5.40 0.94 3.38
CA VAL A 322 -5.38 2.36 3.77
C VAL A 322 -4.82 3.24 2.63
N HIS A 323 -3.90 2.70 1.83
CA HIS A 323 -3.30 3.40 0.69
C HIS A 323 -4.28 3.53 -0.49
N ASP A 324 -5.09 2.51 -0.76
CA ASP A 324 -6.11 2.57 -1.82
C ASP A 324 -7.22 3.57 -1.46
N VAL A 325 -7.62 3.61 -0.19
CA VAL A 325 -8.56 4.61 0.34
C VAL A 325 -7.99 6.02 0.18
N ALA A 326 -6.73 6.24 0.56
CA ALA A 326 -6.06 7.53 0.40
C ALA A 326 -5.95 7.93 -1.07
N PHE A 327 -5.60 6.99 -1.96
CA PHE A 327 -5.52 7.21 -3.39
C PHE A 327 -6.85 7.67 -4.00
N LEU A 328 -7.94 6.94 -3.72
CA LEU A 328 -9.27 7.30 -4.25
C LEU A 328 -9.75 8.66 -3.71
N ARG A 329 -9.44 8.99 -2.46
CA ARG A 329 -9.72 10.32 -1.88
C ARG A 329 -8.94 11.43 -2.59
N SER A 330 -7.64 11.25 -2.83
CA SER A 330 -6.83 12.21 -3.57
C SER A 330 -7.31 12.39 -5.01
N ALA A 331 -7.68 11.30 -5.67
CA ALA A 331 -8.26 11.33 -7.01
C ALA A 331 -9.59 12.12 -7.06
N SER A 332 -10.44 11.94 -6.04
CA SER A 332 -11.68 12.73 -5.89
C SER A 332 -11.39 14.23 -5.78
N GLN A 333 -10.38 14.62 -5.00
CA GLN A 333 -9.96 16.02 -4.85
C GLN A 333 -9.46 16.61 -6.16
N LEU A 334 -8.66 15.84 -6.94
CA LEU A 334 -8.21 16.28 -8.26
C LEU A 334 -9.39 16.53 -9.21
N ILE A 335 -10.41 15.67 -9.19
CA ILE A 335 -11.62 15.88 -10.00
C ILE A 335 -12.37 17.15 -9.53
N GLY A 336 -12.47 17.39 -8.23
CA GLY A 336 -13.01 18.64 -7.68
C GLY A 336 -12.32 19.88 -8.25
N LEU A 337 -10.98 19.89 -8.26
CA LEU A 337 -10.18 21.00 -8.81
C LEU A 337 -10.43 21.23 -10.32
N ILE A 338 -10.58 20.16 -11.11
CA ILE A 338 -10.94 20.28 -12.55
C ILE A 338 -12.30 20.95 -12.70
N LEU A 339 -13.28 20.58 -11.87
CA LEU A 339 -14.63 21.12 -11.90
C LEU A 339 -14.68 22.59 -11.47
N GLU A 340 -13.81 23.01 -10.55
CA GLU A 340 -13.64 24.41 -10.15
C GLU A 340 -13.01 25.24 -11.28
N ARG A 341 -11.92 24.77 -11.89
CA ARG A 341 -11.25 25.45 -13.01
C ARG A 341 -12.21 25.79 -14.16
N LYS A 342 -13.15 24.88 -14.47
CA LYS A 342 -14.15 25.05 -15.52
C LYS A 342 -15.04 26.29 -15.29
N VAL A 343 -15.44 26.56 -14.04
CA VAL A 343 -16.27 27.73 -13.72
C VAL A 343 -15.48 29.01 -13.83
N SER A 344 -14.24 29.02 -13.32
CA SER A 344 -13.38 30.20 -13.38
C SER A 344 -13.06 30.60 -14.83
N GLN A 345 -12.79 29.64 -15.71
CA GLN A 345 -12.54 29.91 -17.14
C GLN A 345 -13.80 30.39 -17.87
N ALA A 346 -14.94 29.70 -17.70
CA ALA A 346 -16.21 30.12 -18.32
C ALA A 346 -16.69 31.49 -17.82
N GLY A 347 -16.50 31.79 -16.52
CA GLY A 347 -16.80 33.09 -15.93
C GLY A 347 -15.93 34.20 -16.49
N LEU A 348 -14.62 33.94 -16.69
CA LEU A 348 -13.71 34.91 -17.30
C LEU A 348 -14.09 35.22 -18.75
N GLU A 349 -14.42 34.20 -19.55
CA GLU A 349 -14.82 34.39 -20.96
C GLU A 349 -16.12 35.19 -21.09
N VAL A 350 -17.10 34.93 -20.22
CA VAL A 350 -18.36 35.70 -20.18
C VAL A 350 -18.09 37.15 -19.78
N ALA A 351 -17.25 37.39 -18.76
CA ALA A 351 -16.89 38.73 -18.33
C ALA A 351 -16.11 39.50 -19.42
N LEU A 352 -15.20 38.84 -20.14
CA LEU A 352 -14.44 39.43 -21.24
C LEU A 352 -15.36 39.85 -22.39
N LYS A 353 -16.30 38.97 -22.80
CA LYS A 353 -17.31 39.28 -23.81
C LYS A 353 -18.22 40.44 -23.41
N GLN A 354 -18.59 40.52 -22.13
CA GLN A 354 -19.39 41.64 -21.61
C GLN A 354 -18.62 42.97 -21.63
N ALA A 355 -17.33 42.95 -21.28
CA ALA A 355 -16.46 44.12 -21.35
C ALA A 355 -16.26 44.60 -22.80
N GLU A 356 -16.00 43.69 -23.74
CA GLU A 356 -15.86 44.01 -25.17
C GLU A 356 -17.13 44.63 -25.76
N ASN A 357 -18.30 44.07 -25.41
CA ASN A 357 -19.59 44.61 -25.84
C ASN A 357 -19.85 46.00 -25.25
N SER A 358 -19.44 46.25 -24.00
CA SER A 358 -19.57 47.56 -23.35
C SER A 358 -18.72 48.62 -24.04
N VAL A 359 -17.45 48.31 -24.35
CA VAL A 359 -16.55 49.20 -25.10
C VAL A 359 -17.08 49.47 -26.51
N ARG A 360 -17.65 48.47 -27.18
CA ARG A 360 -18.25 48.62 -28.52
C ARG A 360 -19.49 49.53 -28.49
N ASN A 361 -20.33 49.41 -27.46
CA ASN A 361 -21.50 50.27 -27.28
C ASN A 361 -21.10 51.71 -26.97
N GLU A 362 -20.06 51.93 -26.16
CA GLU A 362 -19.55 53.28 -25.87
C GLU A 362 -19.01 53.95 -27.15
N LYS A 363 -18.28 53.22 -28.00
CA LYS A 363 -17.82 53.73 -29.31
C LYS A 363 -18.99 54.09 -30.24
N ARG A 364 -20.05 53.28 -30.27
CA ARG A 364 -21.25 53.59 -31.06
C ARG A 364 -21.96 54.84 -30.56
N LEU A 365 -22.12 54.99 -29.24
CA LEU A 365 -22.71 56.18 -28.65
C LEU A 365 -21.92 57.46 -28.97
N LYS A 366 -20.59 57.42 -28.90
CA LYS A 366 -19.73 58.56 -29.29
C LYS A 366 -19.86 58.89 -30.78
N SER A 367 -19.97 57.89 -31.65
CA SER A 367 -20.17 58.08 -33.09
C SER A 367 -21.52 58.75 -33.40
N CYS A 368 -22.60 58.28 -32.76
CA CYS A 368 -23.92 58.88 -32.93
C CYS A 368 -23.98 60.31 -32.39
N LEU A 369 -23.33 60.58 -31.25
CA LEU A 369 -23.24 61.93 -30.69
C LEU A 369 -22.44 62.87 -31.60
N SER A 370 -21.36 62.40 -32.24
CA SER A 370 -20.62 63.22 -33.22
C SER A 370 -21.43 63.51 -34.49
N GLU A 371 -22.27 62.58 -34.94
CA GLU A 371 -23.17 62.80 -36.09
C GLU A 371 -24.29 63.80 -35.77
N ILE A 372 -24.83 63.76 -34.54
CA ILE A 372 -25.85 64.73 -34.09
C ILE A 372 -25.23 66.13 -33.98
N ILE A 373 -24.05 66.26 -33.35
CA ILE A 373 -23.36 67.55 -33.21
C ILE A 373 -22.93 68.13 -34.57
N SER A 374 -22.65 67.28 -35.56
CA SER A 374 -22.30 67.71 -36.93
C SER A 374 -23.49 68.12 -37.79
N ASN A 375 -24.73 67.78 -37.39
CA ASN A 375 -25.95 68.13 -38.13
C ASN A 375 -26.67 69.36 -37.57
N ASP A 376 -26.25 69.86 -36.40
CA ASP A 376 -26.79 71.06 -35.74
C ASP A 376 -25.90 72.32 -35.89
N ILE A 377 -24.91 72.29 -36.80
CA ILE A 377 -24.10 73.44 -37.27
C ILE A 377 -24.31 73.58 -38.77
#